data_AF-A0A9Q6S725-F1
#
_entry.id   AF-A0A9Q6S725-F1
#
_cell.length_a   1.000
_cell.length_b   1.000
_cell.length_c   1.000
_cell.angle_alpha   90.00
_cell.angle_beta   90.00
_cell.angle_gamma   90.00
#
_symmetry.space_group_name_H-M   'P 1'
#
loop_
_entity.id
_entity.type
_entity.pdbx_description
1 polymer ?
#
loop_
_entity_poly.entity_id
_entity_poly.type
_entity_poly.pdbx_seq_one_letter_code
_entity_poly.pdbx_strand_id
1 'polypeptide(L)'
;MLWDDGAQFSLEVLCRTLIKATYWNTAQATRPMVEANARLLQDTMTINPRTLRQVKGVCLTEYGRERLAGIVSDFDLEVRIAVIEQSDFDIPDNRAKVPPTEDLPTEAEALSISPRDIPADLIKALVTDIETDPFRPIYRKVAIGAPVTGWRARLDHYFWPRPEVGYHATVRELAPLLTLAKELATTVGRWTTAQRAQAVSFADQVFAWGGVPQRAFDDKTVETVIVSAIQRKVLPGALMNSGWTKVAAFATAHLEPEGALVIWDSRVAHSLIRRIDRLLVAQNVQTVPDSLNAIGRVPGRGGSRTPPPKYVVEGWGNGYKSWASVFAGSALVRAIRDELNAREEIASAPGVLPQPWTLRQVEMVLFMDGY
;
A
#
# COMPACT_ATOMS: atom_id res chain seq x y z
N MET A 1 -19.35 11.02 -1.02
CA MET A 1 -20.04 12.22 -1.53
C MET A 1 -21.45 11.80 -1.92
N LEU A 2 -22.42 12.02 -1.03
CA LEU A 2 -23.84 11.60 -1.14
C LEU A 2 -24.75 12.56 -0.33
N TRP A 3 -24.35 13.82 -0.20
CA TRP A 3 -24.93 14.75 0.78
C TRP A 3 -25.91 15.79 0.20
N ASP A 4 -26.10 15.83 -1.13
CA ASP A 4 -26.79 16.97 -1.76
C ASP A 4 -28.30 16.78 -2.00
N ASP A 5 -28.88 15.59 -1.82
CA ASP A 5 -30.30 15.33 -2.14
C ASP A 5 -31.24 15.31 -0.93
N GLY A 6 -30.84 15.84 0.23
CA GLY A 6 -31.67 15.81 1.44
C GLY A 6 -32.00 14.40 1.95
N ALA A 7 -31.27 13.38 1.46
CA ALA A 7 -31.41 12.00 1.89
C ALA A 7 -30.87 11.84 3.32
N GLN A 8 -31.77 11.60 4.28
CA GLN A 8 -31.41 11.30 5.67
C GLN A 8 -30.68 9.96 5.73
N PHE A 9 -29.38 10.02 6.01
CA PHE A 9 -28.54 8.84 6.17
C PHE A 9 -28.87 8.12 7.48
N SER A 10 -29.10 6.81 7.43
CA SER A 10 -29.39 6.01 8.61
C SER A 10 -28.09 5.56 9.28
N LEU A 11 -27.89 5.90 10.56
CA LEU A 11 -26.77 5.41 11.38
C LEU A 11 -26.65 3.88 11.33
N GLU A 12 -27.78 3.18 11.28
CA GLU A 12 -27.82 1.73 11.14
C GLU A 12 -27.23 1.26 9.80
N VAL A 13 -27.49 1.97 8.71
CA VAL A 13 -26.92 1.66 7.39
C VAL A 13 -25.40 1.90 7.42
N LEU A 14 -24.93 2.98 8.02
CA LEU A 14 -23.50 3.21 8.23
C LEU A 14 -22.86 2.04 8.98
N CYS A 15 -23.40 1.72 10.15
CA CYS A 15 -22.87 0.66 10.98
C CYS A 15 -22.84 -0.68 10.22
N ARG A 16 -23.87 -0.99 9.41
CA ARG A 16 -23.90 -2.17 8.53
C ARG A 16 -22.84 -2.17 7.44
N THR A 17 -22.48 -1.01 6.89
CA THR A 17 -21.37 -0.92 5.92
C THR A 17 -20.00 -1.16 6.55
N LEU A 18 -19.87 -1.00 7.86
CA LEU A 18 -18.62 -1.14 8.61
C LEU A 18 -18.40 -2.54 9.20
N ILE A 19 -19.39 -3.43 9.13
CA ILE A 19 -19.33 -4.79 9.70
C ILE A 19 -19.31 -5.87 8.61
N LYS A 20 -18.75 -7.04 8.94
CA LYS A 20 -18.75 -8.23 8.05
C LYS A 20 -20.20 -8.64 7.70
N ALA A 21 -20.42 -9.12 6.48
CA ALA A 21 -21.74 -9.51 5.95
C ALA A 21 -22.55 -10.45 6.86
N THR A 22 -21.87 -11.32 7.62
CA THR A 22 -22.50 -12.22 8.60
C THR A 22 -23.24 -11.52 9.74
N TYR A 23 -23.00 -10.22 9.97
CA TYR A 23 -23.67 -9.43 11.01
C TYR A 23 -24.72 -8.47 10.43
N TRP A 24 -24.92 -8.46 9.11
CA TRP A 24 -25.84 -7.51 8.45
C TRP A 24 -27.29 -7.66 8.88
N ASN A 25 -27.71 -8.83 9.38
CA ASN A 25 -29.08 -9.04 9.84
C ASN A 25 -29.30 -8.66 11.31
N THR A 26 -28.24 -8.25 12.02
CA THR A 26 -28.33 -7.80 13.41
C THR A 26 -28.31 -6.28 13.46
N ALA A 27 -29.16 -5.68 14.29
CA ALA A 27 -29.12 -4.24 14.53
C ALA A 27 -27.76 -3.83 15.11
N GLN A 28 -27.09 -2.85 14.50
CA GLN A 28 -25.75 -2.42 14.90
C GLN A 28 -25.76 -1.12 15.71
N ALA A 29 -26.64 -0.19 15.35
CA ALA A 29 -26.95 1.02 16.10
C ALA A 29 -27.91 0.68 17.25
N THR A 30 -27.39 -0.07 18.23
CA THR A 30 -28.17 -0.52 19.39
C THR A 30 -28.35 0.60 20.42
N ARG A 31 -29.37 0.48 21.28
CA ARG A 31 -29.61 1.45 22.36
C ARG A 31 -28.39 1.65 23.29
N PRO A 32 -27.67 0.60 23.74
CA PRO A 32 -26.43 0.79 24.50
C PRO A 32 -25.37 1.61 23.76
N MET A 33 -25.25 1.47 22.43
CA MET A 33 -24.32 2.27 21.63
C MET A 33 -24.72 3.74 21.59
N VAL A 34 -26.02 4.03 21.47
CA VAL A 34 -26.56 5.39 21.53
C VAL A 34 -26.30 6.01 22.90
N GLU A 35 -26.57 5.27 23.98
CA GLU A 35 -26.36 5.72 25.36
C GLU A 35 -24.87 5.97 25.65
N ALA A 36 -23.98 5.07 25.23
CA ALA A 36 -22.53 5.25 25.36
C ALA A 36 -21.99 6.46 24.57
N ASN A 37 -22.73 6.92 23.56
CA ASN A 37 -22.36 8.04 22.69
C ASN A 37 -23.37 9.21 22.80
N ALA A 38 -24.06 9.36 23.94
CA ALA A 38 -25.09 10.38 24.15
C ALA A 38 -24.61 11.83 23.92
N ARG A 39 -23.29 12.06 24.00
CA ARG A 39 -22.68 13.36 23.64
C ARG A 39 -22.79 13.69 22.15
N LEU A 40 -22.83 12.67 21.28
CA LEU A 40 -22.91 12.78 19.82
C LEU A 40 -24.29 12.46 19.28
N LEU A 41 -25.04 11.57 19.95
CA LEU A 41 -26.30 11.01 19.46
C LEU A 41 -27.44 11.31 20.43
N GLN A 42 -28.60 11.64 19.89
CA GLN A 42 -29.83 11.84 20.66
C GLN A 42 -31.02 11.16 19.99
N ASP A 43 -31.98 10.73 20.82
CA ASP A 43 -33.25 10.21 20.32
C ASP A 43 -33.99 11.28 19.52
N THR A 44 -34.65 10.86 18.45
CA THR A 44 -35.49 11.72 17.64
C THR A 44 -36.74 10.98 17.18
N MET A 45 -37.75 11.74 16.80
CA MET A 45 -38.95 11.23 16.15
C MET A 45 -38.93 11.75 14.72
N THR A 46 -38.98 10.84 13.75
CA THR A 46 -39.12 11.21 12.34
C THR A 46 -40.34 10.53 11.73
N ILE A 47 -40.82 11.05 10.61
CA ILE A 47 -41.92 10.47 9.86
C ILE A 47 -41.29 9.67 8.73
N ASN A 48 -41.59 8.37 8.67
CA ASN A 48 -41.15 7.55 7.55
C ASN A 48 -41.84 8.06 6.26
N PRO A 49 -41.09 8.53 5.25
CA PRO A 49 -41.68 9.20 4.09
C PRO A 49 -42.51 8.26 3.20
N ARG A 50 -42.32 6.93 3.31
CA ARG A 50 -43.08 5.94 2.53
C ARG A 50 -44.35 5.48 3.23
N THR A 51 -44.31 5.33 4.55
CA THR A 51 -45.44 4.78 5.32
C THR A 51 -46.21 5.84 6.10
N LEU A 52 -45.72 7.07 6.14
CA LEU A 52 -46.23 8.20 6.92
C LEU A 52 -46.35 7.93 8.43
N ARG A 53 -45.75 6.85 8.91
CA ARG A 53 -45.75 6.49 10.33
C ARG A 53 -44.66 7.27 11.07
N GLN A 54 -44.98 7.72 12.26
CA GLN A 54 -43.97 8.19 13.21
C GLN A 54 -43.08 7.01 13.62
N VAL A 55 -41.78 7.18 13.47
CA VAL A 55 -40.77 6.21 13.86
C VAL A 55 -39.78 6.85 14.82
N LYS A 56 -39.43 6.12 15.87
CA LYS A 56 -38.32 6.46 16.76
C LYS A 56 -37.02 6.24 16.00
N GLY A 57 -36.15 7.23 16.02
CA GLY A 57 -34.83 7.18 15.42
C GLY A 57 -33.80 7.86 16.31
N VAL A 58 -32.59 8.02 15.78
CA VAL A 58 -31.49 8.70 16.44
C VAL A 58 -30.90 9.69 15.45
N CYS A 59 -30.60 10.90 15.90
CA CYS A 59 -29.87 11.89 15.11
C CYS A 59 -28.66 12.42 15.89
N LEU A 60 -27.81 13.19 15.21
CA LEU A 60 -26.72 13.88 15.89
C LEU A 60 -27.27 14.94 16.86
N THR A 61 -26.63 15.10 18.01
CA THR A 61 -26.80 16.28 18.87
C THR A 61 -26.34 17.54 18.14
N GLU A 62 -26.63 18.71 18.69
CA GLU A 62 -26.06 19.98 18.18
C GLU A 62 -24.53 19.93 18.18
N TYR A 63 -23.93 19.52 19.31
CA TYR A 63 -22.50 19.25 19.41
C TYR A 63 -22.00 18.24 18.36
N GLY A 64 -22.75 17.16 18.13
CA GLY A 64 -22.42 16.16 17.10
C GLY A 64 -22.44 16.75 15.68
N ARG A 65 -23.39 17.64 15.38
CA ARG A 65 -23.47 18.34 14.10
C ARG A 65 -22.34 19.35 13.92
N GLU A 66 -22.01 20.13 14.95
CA GLU A 66 -20.88 21.07 14.94
C GLU A 66 -19.55 20.34 14.76
N ARG A 67 -19.36 19.22 15.47
CA ARG A 67 -18.18 18.36 15.30
C ARG A 67 -18.11 17.79 13.89
N LEU A 68 -19.22 17.32 13.35
CA LEU A 68 -19.26 16.81 11.98
C LEU A 68 -18.98 17.91 10.96
N ALA A 69 -19.52 19.11 11.13
CA ALA A 69 -19.24 20.26 10.27
C ALA A 69 -17.75 20.66 10.33
N GLY A 70 -17.17 20.70 11.54
CA GLY A 70 -15.75 20.95 11.74
C GLY A 70 -14.85 19.88 11.11
N ILE A 71 -15.28 18.62 11.16
CA ILE A 71 -14.64 17.47 10.50
C ILE A 71 -14.73 17.59 8.97
N VAL A 72 -15.89 17.97 8.43
CA VAL A 72 -16.09 18.13 6.97
C VAL A 72 -15.28 19.30 6.42
N SER A 73 -15.02 20.33 7.23
CA SER A 73 -14.10 21.42 6.88
C SER A 73 -12.62 21.08 7.04
N ASP A 74 -12.29 19.93 7.63
CA ASP A 74 -10.92 19.51 7.88
C ASP A 74 -10.38 18.73 6.66
N PHE A 75 -9.66 19.45 5.79
CA PHE A 75 -8.99 18.87 4.62
C PHE A 75 -8.07 17.71 5.01
N ASP A 76 -7.44 17.75 6.20
CA ASP A 76 -6.56 16.69 6.69
C ASP A 76 -7.35 15.41 6.98
N LEU A 77 -8.57 15.50 7.51
CA LEU A 77 -9.39 14.32 7.73
C LEU A 77 -9.85 13.69 6.42
N GLU A 78 -10.21 14.48 5.41
CA GLU A 78 -10.53 13.93 4.09
C GLU A 78 -9.33 13.21 3.45
N VAL A 79 -8.11 13.78 3.59
CA VAL A 79 -6.89 13.12 3.12
C VAL A 79 -6.72 11.80 3.87
N ARG A 80 -6.84 11.82 5.20
CA ARG A 80 -6.69 10.61 6.03
C ARG A 80 -7.73 9.54 5.74
N ILE A 81 -8.98 9.91 5.46
CA ILE A 81 -10.03 8.97 5.03
C ILE A 81 -9.67 8.38 3.67
N ALA A 82 -9.26 9.22 2.70
CA ALA A 82 -8.87 8.73 1.38
C ALA A 82 -7.67 7.78 1.45
N VAL A 83 -6.66 8.11 2.26
CA VAL A 83 -5.52 7.25 2.56
C VAL A 83 -6.01 5.91 3.12
N ILE A 84 -6.81 5.92 4.20
CA ILE A 84 -7.33 4.70 4.82
C ILE A 84 -8.12 3.87 3.81
N GLU A 85 -9.01 4.47 3.03
CA GLU A 85 -9.82 3.76 2.03
C GLU A 85 -8.96 3.12 0.93
N GLN A 86 -7.89 3.77 0.47
CA GLN A 86 -7.03 3.26 -0.61
C GLN A 86 -5.90 2.34 -0.12
N SER A 87 -5.69 2.22 1.19
CA SER A 87 -4.59 1.44 1.77
C SER A 87 -4.91 -0.04 1.97
N ASP A 88 -3.85 -0.85 2.00
CA ASP A 88 -3.92 -2.23 2.47
C ASP A 88 -3.88 -2.26 4.00
N PHE A 89 -5.03 -2.30 4.65
CA PHE A 89 -5.10 -2.36 6.12
C PHE A 89 -5.18 -3.80 6.65
N ASP A 90 -4.35 -4.08 7.67
CA ASP A 90 -4.40 -5.30 8.46
C ASP A 90 -5.52 -5.17 9.51
N ILE A 91 -6.74 -5.65 9.22
CA ILE A 91 -7.76 -5.80 10.26
C ILE A 91 -7.41 -7.04 11.09
N PRO A 92 -7.23 -6.94 12.42
CA PRO A 92 -7.07 -8.10 13.28
C PRO A 92 -8.26 -9.04 13.10
N ASP A 93 -8.02 -10.28 12.71
CA ASP A 93 -9.09 -11.27 12.69
C ASP A 93 -9.40 -11.68 14.14
N ASN A 94 -10.38 -11.03 14.76
CA ASN A 94 -10.86 -11.36 16.10
C ASN A 94 -11.45 -12.79 16.22
N ARG A 95 -11.47 -13.57 15.14
CA ARG A 95 -11.86 -15.00 15.14
C ARG A 95 -10.66 -15.95 15.25
N ALA A 96 -9.43 -15.46 15.11
CA ALA A 96 -8.25 -16.24 15.47
C ALA A 96 -8.07 -16.17 16.99
N LYS A 97 -8.37 -17.26 17.69
CA LYS A 97 -7.93 -17.47 19.08
C LYS A 97 -6.42 -17.25 19.10
N VAL A 98 -5.96 -16.11 19.61
CA VAL A 98 -4.54 -15.73 19.76
C VAL A 98 -3.75 -15.97 18.47
N PRO A 99 -3.46 -14.93 17.65
CA PRO A 99 -2.34 -15.09 16.72
C PRO A 99 -1.15 -15.51 17.61
N PRO A 100 -0.39 -16.56 17.26
CA PRO A 100 0.89 -16.75 17.93
C PRO A 100 1.61 -15.41 17.81
N THR A 101 2.24 -14.99 18.91
CA THR A 101 3.33 -14.01 18.92
C THR A 101 3.80 -13.75 17.51
N GLU A 102 3.58 -12.54 16.97
CA GLU A 102 4.04 -12.15 15.63
C GLU A 102 5.32 -12.91 15.36
N ASP A 103 5.29 -13.89 14.45
CA ASP A 103 6.36 -14.88 14.31
C ASP A 103 7.63 -14.10 13.97
N LEU A 104 8.34 -13.68 15.01
CA LEU A 104 9.63 -13.04 14.94
C LEU A 104 10.49 -14.11 14.28
N PRO A 105 11.15 -13.82 13.16
CA PRO A 105 12.04 -14.79 12.55
C PRO A 105 13.09 -15.20 13.60
N THR A 106 12.87 -16.37 14.20
CA THR A 106 13.83 -17.06 15.06
C THR A 106 14.78 -17.74 14.11
N GLU A 107 16.02 -17.28 14.14
CA GLU A 107 17.14 -17.64 13.26
C GLU A 107 17.17 -16.88 11.94
N ALA A 108 18.35 -16.29 11.69
CA ALA A 108 18.65 -15.49 10.53
C ALA A 108 18.67 -16.39 9.28
N GLU A 109 17.53 -16.53 8.61
CA GLU A 109 17.49 -16.96 7.21
C GLU A 109 18.21 -15.90 6.37
N ALA A 110 19.52 -16.08 6.21
CA ALA A 110 20.30 -15.39 5.19
C ALA A 110 19.91 -15.94 3.82
N LEU A 111 18.70 -15.60 3.35
CA LEU A 111 18.30 -15.83 1.98
C LEU A 111 19.01 -14.81 1.10
N SER A 112 20.25 -15.15 0.72
CA SER A 112 20.98 -14.54 -0.38
C SER A 112 20.26 -14.89 -1.69
N ILE A 113 19.14 -14.24 -1.96
CA ILE A 113 18.50 -14.30 -3.26
C ILE A 113 19.28 -13.34 -4.16
N SER A 114 20.10 -13.90 -5.04
CA SER A 114 20.84 -13.11 -6.00
C SER A 114 19.88 -12.67 -7.11
N PRO A 115 19.78 -11.37 -7.43
CA PRO A 115 19.02 -10.86 -8.58
C PRO A 115 19.36 -11.50 -9.94
N ARG A 116 20.45 -12.27 -10.01
CA ARG A 116 21.09 -12.74 -11.25
C ARG A 116 20.40 -13.93 -11.91
N ASP A 117 19.36 -14.50 -11.29
CA ASP A 117 18.75 -15.74 -11.79
C ASP A 117 17.45 -15.51 -12.58
N ILE A 118 16.93 -14.28 -12.64
CA ILE A 118 15.73 -13.98 -13.44
C ILE A 118 16.13 -13.87 -14.92
N PRO A 119 15.55 -14.66 -15.83
CA PRO A 119 15.93 -14.64 -17.24
C PRO A 119 15.76 -13.26 -17.86
N ALA A 120 16.81 -12.75 -18.53
CA ALA A 120 16.79 -11.43 -19.16
C ALA A 120 15.65 -11.27 -20.18
N ASP A 121 15.31 -12.34 -20.91
CA ASP A 121 14.21 -12.33 -21.88
C ASP A 121 12.84 -12.18 -21.21
N LEU A 122 12.66 -12.71 -19.99
CA LEU A 122 11.45 -12.47 -19.20
C LEU A 122 11.34 -10.99 -18.80
N ILE A 123 12.44 -10.37 -18.38
CA ILE A 123 12.48 -8.93 -18.05
C ILE A 123 12.13 -8.08 -19.27
N LYS A 124 12.75 -8.36 -20.42
CA LYS A 124 12.46 -7.66 -21.68
C LYS A 124 11.01 -7.81 -22.11
N ALA A 125 10.46 -9.01 -21.99
CA ALA A 125 9.06 -9.30 -22.29
C ALA A 125 8.14 -8.54 -21.34
N LEU A 126 8.45 -8.52 -20.03
CA LEU A 126 7.67 -7.81 -19.02
C LEU A 126 7.67 -6.28 -19.24
N VAL A 127 8.84 -5.69 -19.54
CA VAL A 127 8.95 -4.26 -19.86
C VAL A 127 8.11 -3.92 -21.09
N THR A 128 8.17 -4.75 -22.13
CA THR A 128 7.40 -4.56 -23.38
C THR A 128 5.90 -4.75 -23.17
N ASP A 129 5.52 -5.74 -22.36
CA ASP A 129 4.13 -5.99 -21.98
C ASP A 129 3.52 -4.78 -21.27
N ILE A 130 4.22 -4.19 -20.30
CA ILE A 130 3.77 -2.97 -19.60
C ILE A 130 3.78 -1.75 -20.53
N GLU A 131 4.79 -1.62 -21.38
CA GLU A 131 4.89 -0.52 -22.34
C GLU A 131 3.68 -0.49 -23.30
N THR A 132 3.26 -1.65 -23.80
CA THR A 132 2.25 -1.75 -24.87
C THR A 132 0.82 -1.95 -24.38
N ASP A 133 0.64 -2.49 -23.18
CA ASP A 133 -0.69 -2.69 -22.58
C ASP A 133 -1.35 -1.32 -22.30
N PRO A 134 -2.60 -1.08 -22.73
CA PRO A 134 -3.33 0.13 -22.36
C PRO A 134 -3.60 0.20 -20.86
N PHE A 135 -3.27 1.33 -20.24
CA PHE A 135 -3.47 1.60 -18.82
C PHE A 135 -4.56 2.63 -18.61
N ARG A 136 -5.38 2.44 -17.58
CA ARG A 136 -6.27 3.48 -17.09
C ARG A 136 -6.27 3.46 -15.57
N PRO A 137 -5.91 4.56 -14.89
CA PRO A 137 -5.87 4.59 -13.44
C PRO A 137 -7.27 4.37 -12.84
N ILE A 138 -7.31 3.70 -11.69
CA ILE A 138 -8.55 3.40 -10.96
C ILE A 138 -8.51 4.11 -9.61
N TYR A 139 -9.59 4.84 -9.31
CA TYR A 139 -9.82 5.45 -7.99
C TYR A 139 -11.18 5.01 -7.47
N ARG A 140 -11.22 4.44 -6.26
CA ARG A 140 -12.48 3.96 -5.63
C ARG A 140 -13.34 3.08 -6.58
N LYS A 141 -12.71 2.11 -7.26
CA LYS A 141 -13.34 1.18 -8.23
C LYS A 141 -13.81 1.80 -9.54
N VAL A 142 -13.49 3.08 -9.77
CA VAL A 142 -13.88 3.79 -10.99
C VAL A 142 -12.64 4.16 -11.77
N ALA A 143 -12.62 3.80 -13.04
CA ALA A 143 -11.55 4.20 -13.94
C ALA A 143 -11.65 5.71 -14.23
N ILE A 144 -10.53 6.44 -14.13
CA ILE A 144 -10.45 7.88 -14.32
C ILE A 144 -9.61 8.23 -15.56
N GLY A 145 -9.88 9.37 -16.19
CA GLY A 145 -9.14 9.82 -17.38
C GLY A 145 -9.36 8.97 -18.61
N ALA A 146 -8.53 9.16 -19.65
CA ALA A 146 -8.49 8.32 -20.85
C ALA A 146 -7.42 7.22 -20.69
N PRO A 147 -7.50 6.11 -21.44
CA PRO A 147 -6.43 5.12 -21.49
C PRO A 147 -5.12 5.73 -22.02
N VAL A 148 -3.99 5.33 -21.44
CA VAL A 148 -2.64 5.72 -21.86
C VAL A 148 -1.76 4.49 -22.10
N THR A 149 -0.69 4.65 -22.86
CA THR A 149 0.26 3.60 -23.20
C THR A 149 1.67 4.12 -22.95
N GLY A 150 2.57 3.24 -22.52
CA GLY A 150 3.96 3.55 -22.23
C GLY A 150 4.27 3.88 -20.77
N TRP A 151 5.48 3.54 -20.33
CA TRP A 151 5.91 3.68 -18.94
C TRP A 151 5.83 5.12 -18.41
N ARG A 152 6.29 6.11 -19.19
CA ARG A 152 6.24 7.54 -18.77
C ARG A 152 4.81 8.05 -18.63
N ALA A 153 3.94 7.78 -19.59
CA ALA A 153 2.54 8.20 -19.53
C ALA A 153 1.82 7.57 -18.32
N ARG A 154 2.15 6.33 -17.95
CA ARG A 154 1.66 5.68 -16.72
C ARG A 154 2.16 6.39 -15.46
N LEU A 155 3.44 6.78 -15.41
CA LEU A 155 4.01 7.54 -14.29
C LEU A 155 3.34 8.91 -14.13
N ASP A 156 3.06 9.61 -15.24
CA ASP A 156 2.38 10.92 -15.22
C ASP A 156 0.95 10.81 -14.69
N HIS A 157 0.34 9.63 -14.76
CA HIS A 157 -0.98 9.32 -14.19
C HIS A 157 -0.91 8.74 -12.77
N TYR A 158 0.27 8.64 -12.17
CA TYR A 158 0.40 8.26 -10.76
C TYR A 158 -0.27 9.30 -9.87
N PHE A 159 -1.04 8.81 -8.90
CA PHE A 159 -1.55 9.62 -7.81
C PHE A 159 -1.58 8.83 -6.51
N TRP A 160 -1.40 9.53 -5.39
CA TRP A 160 -1.64 8.99 -4.07
C TRP A 160 -1.85 10.13 -3.06
N PRO A 161 -2.87 10.07 -2.19
CA PRO A 161 -3.93 9.07 -2.09
C PRO A 161 -5.13 9.34 -3.02
N ARG A 162 -5.21 10.55 -3.59
CA ARG A 162 -6.32 11.00 -4.44
C ARG A 162 -5.80 11.52 -5.79
N PRO A 163 -6.61 11.52 -6.86
CA PRO A 163 -6.20 11.94 -8.20
C PRO A 163 -5.57 13.34 -8.29
N GLU A 164 -5.92 14.23 -7.38
CA GLU A 164 -5.38 15.59 -7.32
C GLU A 164 -3.93 15.64 -6.82
N VAL A 165 -3.48 14.60 -6.12
CA VAL A 165 -2.12 14.48 -5.58
C VAL A 165 -1.30 13.58 -6.50
N GLY A 166 -0.82 14.17 -7.59
CA GLY A 166 -0.03 13.47 -8.61
C GLY A 166 1.41 13.15 -8.20
N TYR A 167 2.15 12.54 -9.12
CA TYR A 167 3.57 12.17 -8.97
C TYR A 167 4.45 13.29 -8.37
N HIS A 168 4.49 14.47 -8.98
CA HIS A 168 5.35 15.56 -8.53
C HIS A 168 4.97 16.10 -7.14
N ALA A 169 3.68 16.13 -6.82
CA ALA A 169 3.22 16.54 -5.49
C ALA A 169 3.69 15.53 -4.44
N THR A 170 3.51 14.24 -4.72
CA THR A 170 3.94 13.14 -3.84
C THR A 170 5.46 13.16 -3.62
N VAL A 171 6.27 13.33 -4.67
CA VAL A 171 7.73 13.40 -4.53
C VAL A 171 8.17 14.57 -3.64
N ARG A 172 7.56 15.74 -3.80
CA ARG A 172 7.87 16.91 -2.94
C ARG A 172 7.47 16.68 -1.49
N GLU A 173 6.30 16.10 -1.25
CA GLU A 173 5.80 15.80 0.08
C GLU A 173 6.72 14.81 0.82
N LEU A 174 7.25 13.82 0.11
CA LEU A 174 8.09 12.78 0.70
C LEU A 174 9.57 13.16 0.85
N ALA A 175 10.04 14.23 0.21
CA ALA A 175 11.45 14.62 0.23
C ALA A 175 12.03 14.85 1.64
N PRO A 176 11.32 15.49 2.59
CA PRO A 176 11.80 15.61 3.97
C PRO A 176 11.93 14.25 4.67
N LEU A 177 10.97 13.34 4.46
CA LEU A 177 11.02 11.99 5.06
C LEU A 177 12.17 11.16 4.48
N LEU A 178 12.45 11.27 3.18
CA LEU A 178 13.60 10.61 2.56
C LEU A 178 14.93 11.16 3.07
N THR A 179 15.01 12.46 3.33
CA THR A 179 16.19 13.11 3.92
C THR A 179 16.43 12.59 5.34
N LEU A 180 15.40 12.58 6.19
CA LEU A 180 15.46 12.03 7.54
C LEU A 180 15.82 10.54 7.53
N ALA A 181 15.22 9.76 6.63
CA ALA A 181 15.50 8.34 6.49
C ALA A 181 16.99 8.07 6.19
N LYS A 182 17.59 8.87 5.30
CA LYS A 182 19.02 8.79 4.98
C LYS A 182 19.89 9.10 6.20
N GLU A 183 19.57 10.15 6.96
CA GLU A 183 20.32 10.52 8.16
C GLU A 183 20.27 9.42 9.23
N LEU A 184 19.08 8.89 9.49
CA LEU A 184 18.87 7.78 10.42
C LEU A 184 19.60 6.53 9.96
N ALA A 185 19.49 6.16 8.69
CA ALA A 185 20.15 5.00 8.09
C ALA A 185 21.69 5.09 8.17
N THR A 186 22.25 6.27 7.93
CA THR A 186 23.72 6.49 7.97
C THR A 186 24.29 6.35 9.38
N THR A 187 23.47 6.60 10.40
CA THR A 187 23.89 6.62 11.81
C THR A 187 23.33 5.47 12.65
N VAL A 188 22.63 4.52 12.00
CA VAL A 188 22.01 3.36 12.65
C VAL A 188 23.04 2.55 13.47
N GLY A 189 22.64 2.04 14.63
CA GLY A 189 23.54 1.42 15.61
C GLY A 189 24.23 2.42 16.57
N ARG A 190 24.18 3.72 16.28
CA ARG A 190 24.83 4.78 17.08
C ARG A 190 23.89 5.95 17.38
N TRP A 191 22.59 5.71 17.38
CA TRP A 191 21.61 6.75 17.62
C TRP A 191 21.67 7.28 19.06
N THR A 192 21.68 8.61 19.16
CA THR A 192 21.37 9.34 20.40
C THR A 192 19.91 9.13 20.82
N THR A 193 19.55 9.49 22.05
CA THR A 193 18.15 9.46 22.52
C THR A 193 17.22 10.28 21.63
N ALA A 194 17.68 11.42 21.12
CA ALA A 194 16.91 12.25 20.19
C ALA A 194 16.67 11.53 18.85
N GLN A 195 17.70 10.88 18.30
CA GLN A 195 17.58 10.12 17.05
C GLN A 195 16.68 8.88 17.19
N ARG A 196 16.70 8.22 18.35
CA ARG A 196 15.77 7.11 18.65
C ARG A 196 14.31 7.58 18.62
N ALA A 197 14.01 8.72 19.24
CA ALA A 197 12.67 9.32 19.18
C ALA A 197 12.31 9.77 17.75
N GLN A 198 13.26 10.34 17.01
CA GLN A 198 13.06 10.70 15.60
C GLN A 198 12.80 9.47 14.72
N ALA A 199 13.45 8.33 14.98
CA ALA A 199 13.24 7.10 14.23
C ALA A 199 11.82 6.54 14.40
N VAL A 200 11.28 6.58 15.62
CA VAL A 200 9.88 6.21 15.90
C VAL A 200 8.92 7.15 15.17
N SER A 201 9.13 8.47 15.31
CA SER A 201 8.31 9.49 14.62
C SER A 201 8.38 9.37 13.10
N PHE A 202 9.54 9.05 12.54
CA PHE A 202 9.73 8.78 11.12
C PHE A 202 8.90 7.58 10.66
N ALA A 203 8.96 6.45 11.38
CA ALA A 203 8.18 5.27 11.06
C ALA A 203 6.66 5.57 11.12
N ASP A 204 6.21 6.26 12.16
CA ASP A 204 4.81 6.70 12.31
C ASP A 204 4.35 7.57 11.13
N GLN A 205 5.16 8.54 10.70
CA GLN A 205 4.84 9.39 9.55
C GLN A 205 4.76 8.60 8.25
N VAL A 206 5.66 7.63 8.04
CA VAL A 206 5.63 6.72 6.89
C VAL A 206 4.37 5.84 6.91
N PHE A 207 3.98 5.32 8.07
CA PHE A 207 2.75 4.55 8.22
C PHE A 207 1.49 5.37 8.00
N ALA A 208 1.48 6.61 8.49
CA ALA A 208 0.39 7.55 8.29
C ALA A 208 0.21 7.90 6.81
N TRP A 209 1.30 8.28 6.11
CA TRP A 209 1.27 8.54 4.67
C TRP A 209 0.81 7.33 3.86
N GLY A 210 1.27 6.13 4.24
CA GLY A 210 0.90 4.89 3.57
C GLY A 210 -0.46 4.32 3.98
N GLY A 211 -1.16 4.91 4.95
CA GLY A 211 -2.44 4.44 5.50
C GLY A 211 -2.39 3.05 6.13
N VAL A 212 -1.27 2.70 6.72
CA VAL A 212 -0.98 1.37 7.27
C VAL A 212 -0.57 1.48 8.75
N PRO A 213 -1.48 1.96 9.62
CA PRO A 213 -1.18 2.11 11.04
C PRO A 213 -0.71 0.77 11.62
N GLN A 214 0.37 0.81 12.40
CA GLN A 214 0.96 -0.36 13.03
C GLN A 214 0.51 -0.47 14.49
N ARG A 215 0.68 -1.67 15.06
CA ARG A 215 0.64 -1.85 16.53
C ARG A 215 1.80 -1.08 17.15
N ALA A 216 1.74 -0.87 18.47
CA ALA A 216 2.83 -0.22 19.20
C ALA A 216 4.17 -0.91 18.92
N PHE A 217 5.18 -0.12 18.56
CA PHE A 217 6.56 -0.53 18.30
C PHE A 217 7.51 0.44 19.03
N ASP A 218 8.77 0.06 19.16
CA ASP A 218 9.81 0.86 19.81
C ASP A 218 10.95 1.22 18.85
N ASP A 219 11.91 2.02 19.33
CA ASP A 219 13.06 2.45 18.55
C ASP A 219 13.95 1.27 18.11
N LYS A 220 14.04 0.22 18.94
CA LYS A 220 14.80 -1.00 18.61
C LYS A 220 14.19 -1.75 17.44
N THR A 221 12.87 -1.79 17.34
CA THR A 221 12.15 -2.40 16.22
C THR A 221 12.48 -1.65 14.92
N VAL A 222 12.40 -0.32 14.94
CA VAL A 222 12.74 0.53 13.78
C VAL A 222 14.21 0.35 13.39
N GLU A 223 15.12 0.41 14.37
CA GLU A 223 16.55 0.17 14.18
C GLU A 223 16.81 -1.18 13.50
N THR A 224 16.18 -2.24 14.01
CA THR A 224 16.36 -3.61 13.48
C THR A 224 15.87 -3.75 12.05
N VAL A 225 14.73 -3.14 11.69
CA VAL A 225 14.22 -3.11 10.30
C VAL A 225 15.16 -2.35 9.37
N ILE A 226 15.64 -1.17 9.79
CA ILE A 226 16.57 -0.37 8.99
C ILE A 226 17.89 -1.11 8.78
N VAL A 227 18.48 -1.69 9.82
CA VAL A 227 19.72 -2.47 9.70
C VAL A 227 19.49 -3.67 8.77
N SER A 228 18.38 -4.40 8.94
CA SER A 228 18.09 -5.57 8.10
C SER A 228 17.95 -5.20 6.63
N ALA A 229 17.32 -4.07 6.33
CA ALA A 229 17.17 -3.54 4.98
C ALA A 229 18.51 -3.16 4.35
N ILE A 230 19.35 -2.41 5.08
CA ILE A 230 20.66 -1.93 4.60
C ILE A 230 21.62 -3.13 4.39
N GLN A 231 21.66 -4.05 5.34
CA GLN A 231 22.57 -5.21 5.30
C GLN A 231 22.06 -6.35 4.42
N ARG A 232 20.80 -6.28 3.96
CA ARG A 232 20.11 -7.37 3.24
C ARG A 232 20.16 -8.69 4.01
N LYS A 233 20.01 -8.59 5.32
CA LYS A 233 20.08 -9.73 6.24
C LYS A 233 18.95 -9.59 7.24
N VAL A 234 18.15 -10.64 7.40
CA VAL A 234 17.06 -10.65 8.38
C VAL A 234 17.66 -10.76 9.77
N LEU A 235 17.50 -9.71 10.58
CA LEU A 235 17.85 -9.73 11.99
C LEU A 235 16.64 -10.15 12.85
N PRO A 236 16.84 -10.84 13.98
CA PRO A 236 15.76 -11.12 14.91
C PRO A 236 15.10 -9.82 15.38
N GLY A 237 13.78 -9.70 15.27
CA GLY A 237 13.08 -8.44 15.56
C GLY A 237 12.73 -7.59 14.32
N ALA A 238 13.24 -7.94 13.14
CA ALA A 238 12.96 -7.21 11.91
C ALA A 238 11.54 -7.48 11.41
N LEU A 239 10.57 -6.68 11.86
CA LEU A 239 9.18 -6.80 11.43
C LEU A 239 9.04 -6.61 9.92
N MET A 240 8.10 -7.34 9.32
CA MET A 240 7.80 -7.24 7.90
C MET A 240 6.32 -7.36 7.63
N ASN A 241 5.75 -6.38 6.92
CA ASN A 241 4.41 -6.32 6.34
C ASN A 241 4.34 -5.11 5.38
N SER A 242 3.18 -4.80 4.80
CA SER A 242 3.01 -3.67 3.88
C SER A 242 3.38 -2.29 4.46
N GLY A 243 3.43 -2.14 5.78
CA GLY A 243 3.93 -0.93 6.44
C GLY A 243 5.45 -0.94 6.56
N TRP A 244 6.03 -2.00 7.12
CA TRP A 244 7.48 -2.10 7.32
C TRP A 244 8.27 -2.14 6.01
N THR A 245 7.68 -2.59 4.89
CA THR A 245 8.28 -2.43 3.56
C THR A 245 8.49 -0.97 3.18
N LYS A 246 7.61 -0.05 3.62
CA LYS A 246 7.75 1.39 3.39
C LYS A 246 8.93 1.96 4.14
N VAL A 247 9.05 1.62 5.42
CA VAL A 247 10.19 2.03 6.25
C VAL A 247 11.51 1.53 5.64
N ALA A 248 11.56 0.26 5.25
CA ALA A 248 12.74 -0.33 4.60
C ALA A 248 13.08 0.34 3.26
N ALA A 249 12.09 0.64 2.42
CA ALA A 249 12.28 1.31 1.14
C ALA A 249 12.81 2.75 1.32
N PHE A 250 12.22 3.53 2.22
CA PHE A 250 12.69 4.90 2.51
C PHE A 250 14.12 4.88 3.08
N ALA A 251 14.40 3.98 4.03
CA ALA A 251 15.71 3.86 4.66
C ALA A 251 16.82 3.46 3.66
N THR A 252 16.49 2.74 2.59
CA THR A 252 17.46 2.28 1.59
C THR A 252 17.46 3.09 0.29
N ALA A 253 16.55 4.05 0.12
CA ALA A 253 16.43 4.85 -1.12
C ALA A 253 17.74 5.54 -1.53
N HIS A 254 18.52 6.01 -0.55
CA HIS A 254 19.81 6.66 -0.77
C HIS A 254 20.93 5.72 -1.25
N LEU A 255 20.69 4.41 -1.28
CA LEU A 255 21.64 3.39 -1.73
C LEU A 255 21.43 3.00 -3.21
N GLU A 256 20.55 3.68 -3.93
CA GLU A 256 20.42 3.51 -5.39
C GLU A 256 21.76 3.79 -6.10
N PRO A 257 22.17 3.05 -7.16
CA PRO A 257 21.41 2.08 -7.97
C PRO A 257 21.23 0.68 -7.36
N GLU A 258 22.10 0.23 -6.47
CA GLU A 258 22.21 -1.19 -6.14
C GLU A 258 21.66 -1.60 -4.78
N GLY A 259 21.51 -0.68 -3.83
CA GLY A 259 21.13 -0.99 -2.45
C GLY A 259 19.65 -0.79 -2.14
N ALA A 260 18.97 0.06 -2.91
CA ALA A 260 17.58 0.45 -2.68
C ALA A 260 16.60 -0.74 -2.75
N LEU A 261 15.62 -0.71 -1.84
CA LEU A 261 14.47 -1.61 -1.81
C LEU A 261 13.21 -0.86 -2.26
N VAL A 262 12.23 -1.61 -2.76
CA VAL A 262 10.90 -1.08 -3.11
C VAL A 262 9.91 -1.28 -1.97
N ILE A 263 8.84 -0.48 -1.96
CA ILE A 263 7.63 -0.78 -1.21
C ILE A 263 6.97 -2.00 -1.86
N TRP A 264 7.35 -3.19 -1.40
CA TRP A 264 6.78 -4.45 -1.86
C TRP A 264 5.41 -4.68 -1.20
N ASP A 265 4.39 -3.97 -1.68
CA ASP A 265 3.00 -4.13 -1.22
C ASP A 265 2.17 -5.03 -2.15
N SER A 266 0.89 -5.19 -1.83
CA SER A 266 0.02 -6.08 -2.58
C SER A 266 -0.25 -5.63 -4.01
N ARG A 267 -0.12 -4.34 -4.31
CA ARG A 267 -0.35 -3.78 -5.65
C ARG A 267 0.86 -4.04 -6.54
N VAL A 268 2.05 -3.71 -6.05
CA VAL A 268 3.30 -3.97 -6.78
C VAL A 268 3.47 -5.46 -7.04
N ALA A 269 3.28 -6.30 -6.01
CA ALA A 269 3.36 -7.76 -6.17
C ALA A 269 2.31 -8.29 -7.16
N HIS A 270 1.06 -7.83 -7.07
CA HIS A 270 0.00 -8.27 -7.98
C HIS A 270 0.26 -7.87 -9.44
N SER A 271 0.67 -6.62 -9.68
CA SER A 271 1.00 -6.09 -11.00
C SER A 271 2.06 -6.94 -11.71
N LEU A 272 3.11 -7.31 -10.98
CA LEU A 272 4.19 -8.14 -11.53
C LEU A 272 3.75 -9.60 -11.70
N ILE A 273 3.17 -10.22 -10.67
CA ILE A 273 2.80 -11.64 -10.72
C ILE A 273 1.77 -11.88 -11.83
N ARG A 274 0.74 -11.04 -11.99
CA ARG A 274 -0.28 -11.26 -13.04
C ARG A 274 0.32 -11.24 -14.44
N ARG A 275 1.33 -10.39 -14.68
CA ARG A 275 1.97 -10.25 -16.00
C ARG A 275 2.95 -11.37 -16.25
N ILE A 276 3.77 -11.70 -15.25
CA ILE A 276 4.69 -12.84 -15.33
C ILE A 276 3.91 -14.14 -15.54
N ASP A 277 2.83 -14.36 -14.79
CA ASP A 277 1.95 -15.52 -14.94
C ASP A 277 1.44 -15.66 -16.38
N ARG A 278 0.93 -14.57 -16.98
CA ARG A 278 0.50 -14.54 -18.39
C ARG A 278 1.64 -14.87 -19.36
N LEU A 279 2.84 -14.31 -19.14
CA LEU A 279 4.01 -14.56 -20.00
C LEU A 279 4.50 -16.01 -19.89
N LEU A 280 4.50 -16.58 -18.70
CA LEU A 280 4.86 -17.98 -18.45
C LEU A 280 3.85 -18.94 -19.11
N VAL A 281 2.54 -18.65 -19.00
CA VAL A 281 1.50 -19.41 -19.71
C VAL A 281 1.71 -19.36 -21.22
N ALA A 282 2.02 -18.20 -21.79
CA ALA A 282 2.31 -18.07 -23.22
C ALA A 282 3.56 -18.87 -23.66
N GLN A 283 4.47 -19.16 -22.72
CA GLN A 283 5.65 -20.01 -22.92
C GLN A 283 5.40 -21.49 -22.56
N ASN A 284 4.15 -21.89 -22.29
CA ASN A 284 3.75 -23.23 -21.84
C ASN A 284 4.39 -23.67 -20.50
N VAL A 285 4.83 -22.72 -19.67
CA VAL A 285 5.33 -23.00 -18.32
C VAL A 285 4.15 -23.20 -17.37
N GLN A 286 4.10 -24.35 -16.71
CA GLN A 286 2.98 -24.73 -15.82
C GLN A 286 3.27 -24.46 -14.34
N THR A 287 4.55 -24.40 -13.95
CA THR A 287 5.00 -24.19 -12.56
C THR A 287 5.94 -23.00 -12.47
N VAL A 288 5.86 -22.25 -11.37
CA VAL A 288 6.75 -21.11 -11.12
C VAL A 288 8.21 -21.58 -11.15
N PRO A 289 9.06 -20.97 -12.01
CA PRO A 289 10.49 -21.27 -12.03
C PRO A 289 11.18 -20.93 -10.71
N ASP A 290 12.25 -21.66 -10.39
CA ASP A 290 12.99 -21.48 -9.13
C ASP A 290 13.50 -20.05 -8.92
N SER A 291 13.86 -19.36 -10.00
CA SER A 291 14.29 -17.96 -9.98
C SER A 291 13.21 -16.97 -9.53
N LEU A 292 11.95 -17.40 -9.46
CA LEU A 292 10.79 -16.59 -9.07
C LEU A 292 10.14 -17.07 -7.75
N ASN A 293 10.62 -18.17 -7.16
CA ASN A 293 10.02 -18.77 -5.96
C ASN A 293 9.89 -17.79 -4.78
N ALA A 294 10.84 -16.86 -4.65
CA ALA A 294 10.84 -15.90 -3.57
C ALA A 294 9.90 -14.70 -3.77
N ILE A 295 9.40 -14.40 -4.97
CA ILE A 295 8.59 -13.19 -5.25
C ILE A 295 7.28 -13.18 -4.43
N GLY A 296 6.56 -14.31 -4.43
CA GLY A 296 5.44 -14.60 -3.55
C GLY A 296 4.21 -13.68 -3.66
N ARG A 297 3.02 -14.25 -3.47
CA ARG A 297 1.76 -13.51 -3.45
C ARG A 297 1.64 -12.69 -2.18
N VAL A 298 1.27 -11.41 -2.30
CA VAL A 298 0.92 -10.55 -1.17
C VAL A 298 -0.59 -10.29 -1.22
N PRO A 299 -1.38 -10.69 -0.21
CA PRO A 299 -2.82 -10.49 -0.22
C PRO A 299 -3.14 -9.01 -0.03
N GLY A 300 -3.89 -8.42 -0.96
CA GLY A 300 -4.49 -7.10 -0.79
C GLY A 300 -5.83 -7.21 -0.09
N ARG A 301 -6.15 -6.24 0.78
CA ARG A 301 -7.45 -6.19 1.49
C ARG A 301 -8.18 -4.85 1.33
N GLY A 302 -7.60 -3.88 0.61
CA GLY A 302 -8.10 -2.50 0.51
C GLY A 302 -8.97 -2.13 -0.72
N GLY A 303 -9.97 -1.28 -0.47
CA GLY A 303 -10.31 -0.07 -1.23
C GLY A 303 -11.00 -0.11 -2.59
N SER A 304 -10.58 -0.97 -3.50
CA SER A 304 -11.07 -0.89 -4.88
C SER A 304 -10.89 -2.15 -5.72
N ARG A 305 -10.32 -3.21 -5.13
CA ARG A 305 -9.97 -4.40 -5.89
C ARG A 305 -11.19 -5.32 -6.08
N THR A 306 -11.40 -5.72 -7.32
CA THR A 306 -12.10 -6.98 -7.63
C THR A 306 -11.22 -8.12 -7.08
N PRO A 307 -11.78 -9.23 -6.55
CA PRO A 307 -10.96 -10.34 -6.06
C PRO A 307 -9.90 -10.70 -7.12
N PRO A 308 -8.61 -10.83 -6.73
CA PRO A 308 -7.57 -11.06 -7.72
C PRO A 308 -7.92 -12.34 -8.51
N PRO A 309 -7.84 -12.32 -9.85
CA PRO A 309 -8.03 -13.53 -10.64
C PRO A 309 -7.04 -14.59 -10.13
N LYS A 310 -7.47 -15.85 -10.11
CA LYS A 310 -6.57 -16.95 -9.78
C LYS A 310 -5.44 -16.94 -10.81
N TYR A 311 -4.20 -16.84 -10.33
CA TYR A 311 -3.01 -17.05 -11.16
C TYR A 311 -3.04 -18.49 -11.70
N VAL A 312 -2.67 -18.65 -12.97
CA VAL A 312 -2.79 -19.90 -13.72
C VAL A 312 -1.60 -20.80 -13.44
N VAL A 313 -0.39 -20.25 -13.36
CA VAL A 313 0.83 -21.01 -13.07
C VAL A 313 0.80 -21.49 -11.62
N GLU A 314 1.09 -22.77 -11.42
CA GLU A 314 1.14 -23.39 -10.09
C GLU A 314 2.42 -23.02 -9.35
N GLY A 315 2.37 -23.00 -8.01
CA GLY A 315 3.57 -22.83 -7.18
C GLY A 315 3.89 -21.41 -6.72
N TRP A 316 3.10 -20.40 -7.08
CA TRP A 316 3.23 -19.06 -6.48
C TRP A 316 2.98 -19.12 -4.96
N GLY A 317 4.05 -19.02 -4.17
CA GLY A 317 4.01 -19.06 -2.71
C GLY A 317 3.39 -17.82 -2.05
N ASN A 318 3.41 -17.77 -0.72
CA ASN A 318 3.01 -16.59 0.04
C ASN A 318 4.23 -15.69 0.28
N GLY A 319 4.18 -14.45 -0.22
CA GLY A 319 5.23 -13.44 -0.02
C GLY A 319 4.90 -12.39 1.06
N TYR A 320 3.73 -12.52 1.70
CA TYR A 320 3.32 -11.59 2.75
C TYR A 320 4.15 -11.78 4.01
N LYS A 321 4.58 -10.67 4.62
CA LYS A 321 5.48 -10.64 5.79
C LYS A 321 6.83 -11.33 5.59
N SER A 322 7.29 -11.43 4.35
CA SER A 322 8.54 -12.11 4.01
C SER A 322 9.61 -11.14 3.54
N TRP A 323 10.72 -11.05 4.28
CA TRP A 323 11.90 -10.29 3.85
C TRP A 323 12.50 -10.85 2.55
N ALA A 324 12.49 -12.17 2.38
CA ALA A 324 12.94 -12.83 1.17
C ALA A 324 12.16 -12.32 -0.06
N SER A 325 10.85 -12.14 0.09
CA SER A 325 10.01 -11.57 -0.97
C SER A 325 10.28 -10.10 -1.23
N VAL A 326 10.57 -9.30 -0.21
CA VAL A 326 10.97 -7.90 -0.39
C VAL A 326 12.28 -7.81 -1.16
N PHE A 327 13.27 -8.63 -0.81
CA PHE A 327 14.58 -8.64 -1.48
C PHE A 327 14.45 -9.12 -2.94
N ALA A 328 13.74 -10.23 -3.17
CA ALA A 328 13.50 -10.74 -4.53
C ALA A 328 12.68 -9.77 -5.38
N GLY A 329 11.62 -9.19 -4.81
CA GLY A 329 10.78 -8.20 -5.48
C GLY A 329 11.57 -6.94 -5.84
N SER A 330 12.41 -6.45 -4.93
CA SER A 330 13.29 -5.30 -5.19
C SER A 330 14.33 -5.60 -6.28
N ALA A 331 14.85 -6.82 -6.31
CA ALA A 331 15.76 -7.30 -7.35
C ALA A 331 15.09 -7.33 -8.72
N LEU A 332 13.86 -7.85 -8.81
CA LEU A 332 13.06 -7.87 -10.03
C LEU A 332 12.76 -6.44 -10.53
N VAL A 333 12.30 -5.55 -9.65
CA VAL A 333 12.02 -4.16 -10.04
C VAL A 333 13.30 -3.43 -10.49
N ARG A 334 14.45 -3.77 -9.91
CA ARG A 334 15.74 -3.25 -10.37
C ARG A 334 16.07 -3.70 -11.79
N ALA A 335 15.91 -4.99 -12.08
CA ALA A 335 16.13 -5.50 -13.43
C ALA A 335 15.22 -4.82 -14.48
N ILE A 336 13.97 -4.52 -14.11
CA ILE A 336 13.03 -3.74 -14.94
C ILE A 336 13.56 -2.31 -15.17
N ARG A 337 13.99 -1.61 -14.12
CA ARG A 337 14.59 -0.27 -14.20
C ARG A 337 15.81 -0.26 -15.12
N ASP A 338 16.70 -1.25 -14.96
CA ASP A 338 17.94 -1.32 -15.73
C ASP A 338 17.66 -1.56 -17.22
N GLU A 339 16.69 -2.41 -17.54
CA GLU A 339 16.23 -2.61 -18.92
C GLU A 339 15.58 -1.33 -19.49
N LEU A 340 14.79 -0.58 -18.71
CA LEU A 340 14.23 0.70 -19.14
C LEU A 340 15.32 1.73 -19.45
N ASN A 341 16.31 1.85 -18.56
CA ASN A 341 17.44 2.77 -18.73
C ASN A 341 18.29 2.38 -19.94
N ALA A 342 18.55 1.09 -20.16
CA ALA A 342 19.26 0.62 -21.34
C ALA A 342 18.52 0.98 -22.64
N ARG A 343 17.19 0.89 -22.66
CA ARG A 343 16.38 1.31 -23.82
C ARG A 343 16.43 2.82 -24.04
N GLU A 344 16.36 3.63 -22.98
CA GLU A 344 16.45 5.09 -23.08
C GLU A 344 17.84 5.53 -23.58
N GLU A 345 18.92 4.89 -23.13
CA GLU A 345 20.28 5.15 -23.62
C GLU A 345 20.42 4.87 -25.11
N ILE A 346 19.85 3.76 -25.61
CA ILE A 346 19.86 3.40 -27.03
C ILE A 346 19.00 4.35 -27.87
N ALA A 347 17.85 4.78 -27.34
CA ALA A 347 16.90 5.62 -28.06
C ALA A 347 17.25 7.12 -28.04
N SER A 348 18.10 7.57 -27.12
CA SER A 348 18.43 8.99 -26.96
C SER A 348 19.23 9.52 -28.15
N ALA A 349 18.75 10.61 -28.75
CA ALA A 349 19.47 11.31 -29.81
C ALA A 349 20.79 11.90 -29.27
N PRO A 350 21.85 12.02 -30.10
CA PRO A 350 23.10 12.64 -29.69
C PRO A 350 22.87 14.04 -29.10
N GLY A 351 23.29 14.23 -27.84
CA GLY A 351 23.18 15.51 -27.12
C GLY A 351 21.93 15.66 -26.24
N VAL A 352 21.00 14.69 -26.23
CA VAL A 352 19.91 14.63 -25.25
C VAL A 352 20.34 13.72 -24.10
N LEU A 353 20.42 14.26 -22.89
CA LEU A 353 20.69 13.45 -21.70
C LEU A 353 19.42 12.62 -21.37
N PRO A 354 19.52 11.28 -21.30
CA PRO A 354 18.39 10.47 -20.84
C PRO A 354 18.01 10.87 -19.41
N GLN A 355 16.72 10.76 -19.08
CA GLN A 355 16.24 10.95 -17.71
C GLN A 355 16.13 9.58 -17.04
N PRO A 356 17.19 9.06 -16.39
CA PRO A 356 17.18 7.68 -15.93
C PRO A 356 15.99 7.42 -14.98
N TRP A 357 15.34 6.28 -15.21
CA TRP A 357 14.37 5.72 -14.30
C TRP A 357 15.01 5.43 -12.96
N THR A 358 14.35 5.87 -11.89
CA THR A 358 14.66 5.44 -10.53
C THR A 358 13.84 4.22 -10.14
N LEU A 359 14.32 3.46 -9.17
CA LEU A 359 13.60 2.31 -8.63
C LEU A 359 12.21 2.72 -8.11
N ARG A 360 12.13 3.92 -7.50
CA ARG A 360 10.89 4.50 -6.99
C ARG A 360 9.87 4.80 -8.10
N GLN A 361 10.31 5.31 -9.24
CA GLN A 361 9.43 5.61 -10.37
C GLN A 361 8.84 4.33 -10.98
N VAL A 362 9.66 3.29 -11.14
CA VAL A 362 9.18 1.98 -11.62
C VAL A 362 8.17 1.39 -10.64
N GLU A 363 8.45 1.45 -9.34
CA GLU A 363 7.52 1.00 -8.30
C GLU A 363 6.19 1.78 -8.34
N MET A 364 6.22 3.11 -8.51
CA MET A 364 5.00 3.94 -8.61
C MET A 364 4.11 3.54 -9.80
N VAL A 365 4.70 3.21 -10.95
CA VAL A 365 3.94 2.66 -12.09
C VAL A 365 3.30 1.32 -11.72
N LEU A 366 4.10 0.40 -11.18
CA LEU A 366 3.64 -0.95 -10.80
C LEU A 366 2.55 -0.92 -9.73
N PHE A 367 2.63 0.04 -8.81
CA PHE A 367 1.62 0.29 -7.78
C PHE A 367 0.27 0.66 -8.38
N MET A 368 0.25 1.57 -9.36
CA MET A 368 -1.00 1.97 -10.01
C MET A 368 -1.57 0.87 -10.90
N ASP A 369 -0.71 0.07 -11.52
CA ASP A 369 -1.07 -1.12 -12.30
C ASP A 369 -1.64 -2.28 -11.46
N GLY A 370 -1.48 -2.21 -10.15
CA GLY A 370 -1.90 -3.24 -9.21
C GLY A 370 -3.35 -3.11 -8.71
N TYR A 371 -4.05 -2.03 -9.08
CA TYR A 371 -5.49 -1.87 -8.86
C TYR A 371 -6.30 -2.68 -9.87
#